data_AF-A0A849RPN0-F1
#
_entry.id   AF-A0A849RPN0-F1
#
_cell.length_a   1.000
_cell.length_b   1.000
_cell.length_c   1.000
_cell.angle_alpha   90.00
_cell.angle_beta   90.00
_cell.angle_gamma   90.00
#
_symmetry.space_group_name_H-M   'P 1'
#
loop_
_entity.id
_entity.type
_entity.pdbx_description
1 polymer ?
#
loop_
_entity_poly.entity_id
_entity_poly.type
_entity_poly.pdbx_seq_one_letter_code
_entity_poly.pdbx_strand_id
1 'polypeptide(L)'
;MSPTIHRTSIWCLLLCACLLGDPSRGRAELQPDQVVILANAKSPESMAVASHYAARRGVPTTHIVLLDLPLHDNLTRQEYEESVVVPLRRTLEAKQLASTTRVIVTTYGIPLRIEAPRLSKDEKIWLAEAQSLVKASRTRLEQLQSAFEQVTPGSPKIESLPQNSTQEILEMARTMALLPRVDQAWRAAVQHVRQLPQPESGRAMQELFQLTLHYGGWGILLQKEAGVTRPGFSTDNQTMAAWRQLLEQTSPYWAGLGSEPIRSQRQLVYRWTERLFGLRGVLELASAEVDLLTYNYADASLDSELSLLWWDRDLYPAAWRWRNPLFQDSAAIPDDLPTLMVSRLDAPTADLAKGLVDKALEAERSGLQGTVYLDARGLKAKDATDTYGVYDQSLRDAAEVVKQQSEYRVVLDDAEATLSKPGAAPDVALYIGWYKLRSYEDAFTFKPGAIGYHMASAEAITVHGRGERGWCKNALERGITATLGSVGEPYLDAFPEPARFATLLLTGKYSLVEVYYLTSRYVSWRMVLFGDPLYNPMKGRSRPTADSAVSLPLPPSERPLGDLPARLAQKHQEQRDRMARLVKLLLSAEAGSARPAR
;
A
#
# COMPACT_ATOMS: atom_id res chain seq x y z
N MET A 1 51.07 -43.27 -51.32
CA MET A 1 51.09 -44.67 -50.82
C MET A 1 51.02 -44.61 -49.31
N SER A 2 50.22 -45.50 -48.71
CA SER A 2 49.83 -45.56 -47.30
C SER A 2 50.96 -45.40 -46.28
N PRO A 3 50.59 -45.18 -45.01
CA PRO A 3 51.17 -46.02 -43.99
C PRO A 3 50.13 -46.61 -43.03
N THR A 4 50.20 -47.93 -42.89
CA THR A 4 49.62 -48.73 -41.81
C THR A 4 50.65 -48.93 -40.69
N ILE A 5 50.27 -48.52 -39.48
CA ILE A 5 50.25 -49.29 -38.21
C ILE A 5 51.57 -49.89 -37.68
N HIS A 6 51.96 -49.51 -36.45
CA HIS A 6 52.03 -50.35 -35.23
C HIS A 6 52.43 -49.46 -34.02
N ARG A 7 51.58 -49.27 -32.99
CA ARG A 7 51.43 -50.07 -31.73
C ARG A 7 52.76 -50.16 -30.97
N THR A 8 52.95 -49.81 -29.70
CA THR A 8 52.16 -49.92 -28.43
C THR A 8 53.07 -49.30 -27.32
N SER A 9 52.62 -48.55 -26.31
CA SER A 9 52.09 -49.01 -25.00
C SER A 9 51.90 -47.75 -24.12
N ILE A 10 50.69 -47.42 -23.67
CA ILE A 10 50.17 -47.49 -22.29
C ILE A 10 51.19 -47.08 -21.21
N TRP A 11 50.93 -45.99 -20.47
CA TRP A 11 50.94 -45.90 -18.98
C TRP A 11 50.29 -44.57 -18.52
N CYS A 12 49.25 -44.70 -17.69
CA CYS A 12 48.70 -43.78 -16.68
C CYS A 12 48.31 -42.32 -17.02
N LEU A 13 47.01 -42.11 -17.26
CA LEU A 13 46.30 -40.84 -17.00
C LEU A 13 45.25 -41.06 -15.91
N LEU A 14 45.60 -40.72 -14.68
CA LEU A 14 44.70 -40.46 -13.56
C LEU A 14 45.22 -39.18 -12.88
N LEU A 15 44.29 -38.31 -12.45
CA LEU A 15 44.45 -36.99 -11.83
C LEU A 15 44.56 -35.79 -12.78
N CYS A 16 43.41 -35.18 -13.09
CA CYS A 16 43.10 -33.79 -12.73
C CYS A 16 41.70 -33.42 -13.29
N ALA A 17 40.65 -33.85 -12.58
CA ALA A 17 39.28 -33.39 -12.81
C ALA A 17 38.77 -32.71 -11.54
N CYS A 18 39.32 -31.55 -11.19
CA CYS A 18 38.82 -30.69 -10.11
C CYS A 18 39.01 -29.21 -10.48
N LEU A 19 38.38 -28.76 -11.57
CA LEU A 19 38.12 -27.33 -11.83
C LEU A 19 36.78 -27.18 -12.55
N LEU A 20 35.71 -27.62 -11.88
CA LEU A 20 34.38 -27.08 -12.10
C LEU A 20 33.94 -26.55 -10.74
N GLY A 21 34.36 -25.33 -10.44
CA GLY A 21 33.65 -24.51 -9.46
C GLY A 21 32.25 -24.33 -10.00
N ASP A 22 31.29 -25.01 -9.37
CA ASP A 22 29.87 -24.77 -9.59
C ASP A 22 29.66 -23.27 -9.34
N PRO A 23 29.26 -22.46 -10.35
CA PRO A 23 28.82 -21.12 -10.07
C PRO A 23 27.51 -21.32 -9.36
N SER A 24 27.56 -21.33 -8.03
CA SER A 24 26.38 -21.17 -7.19
C SER A 24 25.60 -20.02 -7.80
N ARG A 25 24.49 -20.33 -8.49
CA ARG A 25 23.48 -19.34 -8.87
C ARG A 25 23.11 -18.70 -7.55
N GLY A 26 23.68 -17.52 -7.28
CA GLY A 26 23.59 -16.87 -5.99
C GLY A 26 22.13 -16.78 -5.63
N ARG A 27 21.73 -17.47 -4.56
CA ARG A 27 20.47 -17.17 -3.92
C ARG A 27 20.58 -15.70 -3.53
N ALA A 28 19.76 -14.86 -4.14
CA ALA A 28 19.56 -13.51 -3.66
C ALA A 28 18.74 -13.57 -2.36
N GLU A 29 19.41 -14.06 -1.33
CA GLU A 29 18.91 -14.15 0.03
C GLU A 29 19.22 -12.82 0.69
N LEU A 30 18.24 -12.24 1.36
CA LEU A 30 18.42 -11.03 2.17
C LEU A 30 19.55 -11.26 3.20
N GLN A 31 20.58 -10.41 3.17
CA GLN A 31 21.82 -10.62 3.93
C GLN A 31 21.86 -9.83 5.26
N PRO A 32 22.63 -10.26 6.27
CA PRO A 32 22.75 -9.56 7.56
C PRO A 32 23.26 -8.12 7.46
N ASP A 33 24.09 -7.78 6.46
CA ASP A 33 24.59 -6.43 6.21
C ASP A 33 23.53 -5.49 5.60
N GLN A 34 22.38 -6.03 5.21
CA GLN A 34 21.22 -5.27 4.75
C GLN A 34 20.23 -4.96 5.89
N VAL A 35 20.55 -5.35 7.12
CA VAL A 35 19.68 -5.21 8.30
C VAL A 35 20.19 -4.15 9.25
N VAL A 36 19.30 -3.28 9.70
CA VAL A 36 19.52 -2.33 10.80
C VAL A 36 18.62 -2.70 11.97
N ILE A 37 19.15 -2.64 13.19
CA ILE A 37 18.42 -2.98 14.40
C ILE A 37 18.15 -1.70 15.17
N LEU A 38 16.86 -1.39 15.39
CA LEU A 38 16.41 -0.25 16.16
C LEU A 38 16.10 -0.67 17.60
N ALA A 39 16.83 -0.10 18.55
CA ALA A 39 16.66 -0.37 19.97
C ALA A 39 16.44 0.91 20.78
N ASN A 40 15.65 0.79 21.84
CA ASN A 40 15.34 1.87 22.76
C ASN A 40 16.48 2.01 23.79
N ALA A 41 17.17 3.14 23.78
CA ALA A 41 18.26 3.45 24.70
C ALA A 41 17.82 3.48 26.18
N LYS A 42 16.52 3.73 26.45
CA LYS A 42 15.94 3.71 27.81
C LYS A 42 15.57 2.32 28.31
N SER A 43 15.69 1.28 27.50
CA SER A 43 15.36 -0.11 27.88
C SER A 43 16.59 -1.03 27.75
N PRO A 44 17.17 -1.47 28.87
CA PRO A 44 18.21 -2.51 28.86
C PRO A 44 17.75 -3.79 28.16
N GLU A 45 16.47 -4.14 28.29
CA GLU A 45 15.85 -5.28 27.63
C GLU A 45 15.86 -5.14 26.11
N SER A 46 15.55 -3.95 25.59
CA SER A 46 15.64 -3.62 24.16
C SER A 46 17.04 -3.87 23.61
N MET A 47 18.06 -3.35 24.31
CA MET A 47 19.46 -3.56 23.96
C MET A 47 19.88 -5.03 24.01
N ALA A 48 19.36 -5.78 24.99
CA ALA A 48 19.63 -7.20 25.12
C ALA A 48 19.04 -8.02 23.95
N VAL A 49 17.82 -7.69 23.51
CA VAL A 49 17.21 -8.31 22.32
C VAL A 49 17.98 -7.95 21.06
N ALA A 50 18.36 -6.69 20.89
CA ALA A 50 19.14 -6.23 19.74
C ALA A 50 20.50 -6.92 19.63
N SER A 51 21.23 -6.99 20.75
CA SER A 51 22.55 -7.64 20.81
C SER A 51 22.45 -9.14 20.56
N HIS A 52 21.41 -9.79 21.10
CA HIS A 52 21.12 -11.20 20.85
C HIS A 52 20.87 -11.46 19.37
N TYR A 53 20.00 -10.67 18.75
CA TYR A 53 19.70 -10.82 17.33
C TYR A 53 20.93 -10.62 16.46
N ALA A 54 21.71 -9.56 16.72
CA ALA A 54 22.95 -9.28 16.02
C ALA A 54 23.94 -10.45 16.09
N ALA A 55 24.16 -11.00 17.29
CA ALA A 55 25.04 -12.14 17.49
C ALA A 55 24.54 -13.41 16.78
N ARG A 56 23.24 -13.67 16.81
CA ARG A 56 22.65 -14.91 16.27
C ARG A 56 22.54 -14.91 14.74
N ARG A 57 22.33 -13.75 14.12
CA ARG A 57 22.24 -13.60 12.66
C ARG A 57 23.53 -13.08 12.00
N GLY A 58 24.54 -12.72 12.78
CA GLY A 58 25.77 -12.12 12.25
C GLY A 58 25.55 -10.71 11.69
N VAL A 59 24.53 -9.99 12.18
CA VAL A 59 24.36 -8.56 11.84
C VAL A 59 25.46 -7.79 12.56
N PRO A 60 26.24 -6.93 11.87
CA PRO A 60 27.30 -6.17 12.52
C PRO A 60 26.75 -5.33 13.69
N THR A 61 27.47 -5.30 14.82
CA THR A 61 27.05 -4.50 15.98
C THR A 61 26.98 -3.00 15.67
N THR A 62 27.72 -2.55 14.64
CA THR A 62 27.64 -1.17 14.11
C THR A 62 26.28 -0.83 13.51
N HIS A 63 25.46 -1.82 13.14
CA HIS A 63 24.11 -1.65 12.60
C HIS A 63 23.03 -1.54 13.70
N ILE A 64 23.41 -1.64 14.98
CA ILE A 64 22.50 -1.33 16.09
C ILE A 64 22.42 0.19 16.23
N VAL A 65 21.21 0.73 16.07
CA VAL A 65 20.86 2.14 16.25
C VAL A 65 20.07 2.29 17.53
N LEU A 66 20.60 3.10 18.45
CA LEU A 66 19.96 3.42 19.72
C LEU A 66 19.21 4.74 19.59
N LEU A 67 17.92 4.74 19.92
CA LEU A 67 17.09 5.94 20.01
C LEU A 67 16.56 6.12 21.42
N ASP A 68 16.51 7.37 21.88
CA ASP A 68 15.90 7.71 23.16
C ASP A 68 14.38 7.82 23.01
N LEU A 69 13.64 6.75 23.35
CA LEU A 69 12.20 6.65 23.13
C LEU A 69 11.43 6.35 24.43
N PRO A 70 10.17 6.79 24.54
CA PRO A 70 9.33 6.40 25.67
C PRO A 70 9.08 4.88 25.72
N LEU A 71 8.72 4.39 26.91
CA LEU A 71 8.41 2.97 27.14
C LEU A 71 6.92 2.63 26.97
N HIS A 72 6.08 3.58 26.56
CA HIS A 72 4.67 3.33 26.28
C HIS A 72 4.44 3.12 24.77
N ASP A 73 3.33 2.47 24.43
CA ASP A 73 3.11 1.97 23.07
C ASP A 73 2.76 3.03 22.02
N ASN A 74 2.48 4.27 22.40
CA ASN A 74 1.95 5.30 21.49
C ASN A 74 2.93 6.47 21.35
N LEU A 75 3.08 6.98 20.13
CA LEU A 75 3.74 8.26 19.86
C LEU A 75 2.74 9.18 19.16
N THR A 76 2.78 10.46 19.50
CA THR A 76 2.21 11.47 18.61
C THR A 76 2.99 11.49 17.30
N ARG A 77 2.36 11.99 16.23
CA ARG A 77 3.05 12.13 14.94
C ARG A 77 4.32 12.99 15.04
N GLN A 78 4.29 14.05 15.84
CA GLN A 78 5.44 14.92 16.06
C GLN A 78 6.59 14.17 16.75
N GLU A 79 6.30 13.41 17.81
CA GLU A 79 7.31 12.61 18.50
C GLU A 79 7.93 11.54 17.58
N TYR A 80 7.13 10.93 16.71
CA TYR A 80 7.63 10.00 15.70
C TYR A 80 8.65 10.66 14.76
N GLU A 81 8.34 11.84 14.21
CA GLU A 81 9.27 12.55 13.33
C GLU A 81 10.55 12.97 14.06
N GLU A 82 10.40 13.62 15.21
CA GLU A 82 11.52 14.23 15.95
C GLU A 82 12.40 13.19 16.66
N SER A 83 11.79 12.14 17.22
CA SER A 83 12.49 11.14 18.05
C SER A 83 12.83 9.86 17.30
N VAL A 84 12.17 9.57 16.16
CA VAL A 84 12.41 8.36 15.36
C VAL A 84 13.02 8.68 14.00
N VAL A 85 12.27 9.34 13.12
CA VAL A 85 12.65 9.51 11.70
C VAL A 85 13.95 10.30 11.54
N VAL A 86 14.00 11.51 12.11
CA VAL A 86 15.17 12.41 11.99
C VAL A 86 16.45 11.77 12.55
N PRO A 87 16.49 11.27 13.81
CA PRO A 87 17.71 10.67 14.34
C PRO A 87 18.09 9.35 13.66
N LEU A 88 17.12 8.56 13.20
CA LEU A 88 17.41 7.33 12.45
C LEU A 88 18.05 7.64 11.10
N ARG A 89 17.47 8.53 10.28
CA ARG A 89 18.06 8.95 8.99
C ARG A 89 19.50 9.45 9.18
N ARG A 90 19.70 10.38 10.13
CA ARG A 90 21.02 10.93 10.44
C ARG A 90 22.03 9.85 10.82
N THR A 91 21.60 8.86 11.60
CA THR A 91 22.47 7.76 12.03
C THR A 91 22.81 6.82 10.87
N LEU A 92 21.85 6.50 10.00
CA LEU A 92 22.08 5.68 8.81
C LEU A 92 23.04 6.36 7.83
N GLU A 93 22.90 7.66 7.62
CA GLU A 93 23.81 8.45 6.78
C GLU A 93 25.22 8.48 7.39
N ALA A 94 25.33 8.81 8.68
CA ALA A 94 26.62 8.87 9.38
C ALA A 94 27.38 7.53 9.37
N LYS A 95 26.65 6.41 9.40
CA LYS A 95 27.20 5.05 9.35
C LYS A 95 27.33 4.49 7.92
N GLN A 96 26.95 5.26 6.89
CA GLN A 96 26.94 4.82 5.48
C GLN A 96 26.05 3.58 5.23
N LEU A 97 24.97 3.44 5.99
CA LEU A 97 24.01 2.33 5.91
C LEU A 97 22.77 2.69 5.07
N ALA A 98 22.56 3.96 4.74
CA ALA A 98 21.38 4.44 4.02
C ALA A 98 21.17 3.71 2.68
N SER A 99 22.26 3.44 1.94
CA SER A 99 22.23 2.79 0.62
C SER A 99 22.25 1.26 0.65
N THR A 100 22.36 0.63 1.83
CA THR A 100 22.41 -0.84 1.97
C THR A 100 21.23 -1.38 2.76
N THR A 101 20.67 -0.58 3.67
CA THR A 101 19.57 -0.97 4.56
C THR A 101 18.32 -1.34 3.76
N ARG A 102 17.90 -2.60 3.87
CA ARG A 102 16.65 -3.14 3.31
C ARG A 102 15.61 -3.40 4.38
N VAL A 103 16.08 -3.75 5.57
CA VAL A 103 15.23 -4.12 6.70
C VAL A 103 15.59 -3.32 7.92
N ILE A 104 14.56 -2.80 8.58
CA ILE A 104 14.65 -2.30 9.95
C ILE A 104 14.03 -3.33 10.89
N VAL A 105 14.75 -3.70 11.93
CA VAL A 105 14.26 -4.58 13.00
C VAL A 105 13.98 -3.73 14.22
N THR A 106 12.71 -3.53 14.55
CA THR A 106 12.33 -2.92 15.82
C THR A 106 12.44 -3.98 16.91
N THR A 107 12.82 -3.59 18.13
CA THR A 107 13.03 -4.52 19.25
C THR A 107 12.12 -4.19 20.42
N TYR A 108 12.10 -5.08 21.41
CA TYR A 108 11.41 -4.90 22.68
C TYR A 108 11.53 -3.47 23.22
N GLY A 109 10.42 -2.87 23.67
CA GLY A 109 10.43 -1.51 24.24
C GLY A 109 10.47 -0.36 23.21
N ILE A 110 10.43 -0.63 21.90
CA ILE A 110 10.11 0.37 20.88
C ILE A 110 8.58 0.58 20.85
N PRO A 111 8.07 1.84 20.85
CA PRO A 111 6.64 2.12 20.73
C PRO A 111 5.98 1.41 19.52
N LEU A 112 4.71 1.05 19.64
CA LEU A 112 4.01 0.21 18.66
C LEU A 112 3.14 1.01 17.68
N ARG A 113 2.66 2.19 18.10
CA ARG A 113 1.61 2.96 17.43
C ARG A 113 2.01 4.41 17.25
N ILE A 114 1.53 5.00 16.16
CA ILE A 114 1.62 6.43 15.89
C ILE A 114 0.20 6.98 15.77
N GLU A 115 -0.08 8.03 16.52
CA GLU A 115 -1.36 8.72 16.47
C GLU A 115 -1.56 9.47 15.14
N ALA A 116 -2.82 9.70 14.79
CA ALA A 116 -3.17 10.57 13.68
C ALA A 116 -2.55 11.97 13.86
N PRO A 117 -2.06 12.61 12.78
CA PRO A 117 -1.58 13.98 12.85
C PRO A 117 -2.69 14.94 13.29
N ARG A 118 -2.29 16.13 13.74
CA ARG A 118 -3.22 17.22 14.07
C ARG A 118 -3.16 18.27 12.98
N LEU A 119 -4.32 18.62 12.43
CA LEU A 119 -4.42 19.70 11.45
C LEU A 119 -3.99 21.03 12.09
N SER A 120 -3.16 21.77 11.35
CA SER A 120 -2.85 23.17 11.61
C SER A 120 -4.09 24.06 11.47
N LYS A 121 -3.97 25.33 11.87
CA LYS A 121 -5.07 26.30 11.73
C LYS A 121 -5.47 26.49 10.26
N ASP A 122 -4.48 26.58 9.37
CA ASP A 122 -4.72 26.79 7.94
C ASP A 122 -5.34 25.55 7.30
N GLU A 123 -4.87 24.36 7.63
CA GLU A 123 -5.44 23.10 7.11
C GLU A 123 -6.90 22.91 7.55
N LYS A 124 -7.27 23.33 8.75
CA LYS A 124 -8.68 23.32 9.19
C LYS A 124 -9.55 24.24 8.34
N ILE A 125 -9.03 25.41 7.97
CA ILE A 125 -9.73 26.36 7.08
C ILE A 125 -9.87 25.73 5.69
N TRP A 126 -8.78 25.21 5.12
CA TRP A 126 -8.78 24.57 3.80
C TRP A 126 -9.70 23.36 3.72
N LEU A 127 -9.74 22.53 4.77
CA LEU A 127 -10.67 21.40 4.86
C LEU A 127 -12.13 21.87 4.86
N ALA A 128 -12.46 22.89 5.65
CA ALA A 128 -13.82 23.44 5.70
C ALA A 128 -14.24 24.05 4.35
N GLU A 129 -13.33 24.76 3.68
CA GLU A 129 -13.54 25.27 2.32
C GLU A 129 -13.80 24.13 1.33
N ALA A 130 -12.95 23.10 1.32
CA ALA A 130 -13.07 21.95 0.43
C ALA A 130 -14.39 21.17 0.68
N GLN A 131 -14.76 20.94 1.93
CA GLN A 131 -16.05 20.31 2.30
C GLN A 131 -17.25 21.13 1.79
N SER A 132 -17.18 22.46 1.90
CA SER A 132 -18.21 23.35 1.38
C SER A 132 -18.32 23.27 -0.15
N LEU A 133 -17.18 23.24 -0.85
CA LEU A 133 -17.11 23.08 -2.30
C LEU A 133 -17.63 21.71 -2.76
N VAL A 134 -17.30 20.62 -2.07
CA VAL A 134 -17.85 19.28 -2.33
C VAL A 134 -19.37 19.30 -2.23
N LYS A 135 -19.92 19.82 -1.12
CA LYS A 135 -21.36 19.90 -0.90
C LYS A 135 -22.05 20.73 -1.99
N ALA A 136 -21.55 21.93 -2.27
CA ALA A 136 -22.11 22.82 -3.28
C ALA A 136 -22.05 22.23 -4.69
N SER A 137 -20.91 21.64 -5.06
CA SER A 137 -20.70 21.07 -6.40
C SER A 137 -21.55 19.84 -6.62
N ARG A 138 -21.69 18.97 -5.60
CA ARG A 138 -22.58 17.80 -5.67
C ARG A 138 -24.03 18.18 -5.94
N THR A 139 -24.58 19.11 -5.14
CA THR A 139 -25.95 19.58 -5.33
C THR A 139 -26.16 20.18 -6.73
N ARG A 140 -25.20 20.98 -7.22
CA ARG A 140 -25.30 21.55 -8.57
C ARG A 140 -25.17 20.50 -9.67
N LEU A 141 -24.34 19.48 -9.48
CA LEU A 141 -24.21 18.37 -10.44
C LEU A 141 -25.47 17.51 -10.51
N GLU A 142 -26.16 17.28 -9.40
CA GLU A 142 -27.47 16.60 -9.37
C GLU A 142 -28.54 17.43 -10.10
N GLN A 143 -28.51 18.76 -9.96
CA GLN A 143 -29.37 19.67 -10.72
C GLN A 143 -29.04 19.64 -12.22
N LEU A 144 -27.76 19.63 -12.59
CA LEU A 144 -27.33 19.50 -13.99
C LEU A 144 -27.74 18.15 -14.59
N GLN A 145 -27.61 17.05 -13.83
CA GLN A 145 -28.11 15.74 -14.24
C GLN A 145 -29.60 15.82 -14.58
N SER A 146 -30.40 16.39 -13.69
CA SER A 146 -31.84 16.57 -13.91
C SER A 146 -32.14 17.44 -15.13
N ALA A 147 -31.35 18.49 -15.37
CA ALA A 147 -31.48 19.34 -16.55
C ALA A 147 -31.15 18.58 -17.86
N PHE A 148 -30.09 17.76 -17.89
CA PHE A 148 -29.78 16.91 -19.05
C PHE A 148 -30.88 15.89 -19.33
N GLU A 149 -31.48 15.31 -18.28
CA GLU A 149 -32.61 14.39 -18.41
C GLU A 149 -33.87 15.09 -18.96
N GLN A 150 -34.13 16.35 -18.58
CA GLN A 150 -35.24 17.14 -19.14
C GLN A 150 -35.07 17.44 -20.63
N VAL A 151 -33.83 17.63 -21.09
CA VAL A 151 -33.51 17.78 -22.52
C VAL A 151 -33.72 16.45 -23.28
N THR A 152 -33.86 15.31 -22.59
CA THR A 152 -33.98 13.97 -23.19
C THR A 152 -35.27 13.24 -22.77
N PRO A 153 -36.47 13.68 -23.19
CA PRO A 153 -37.72 13.07 -22.76
C PRO A 153 -37.82 11.60 -23.19
N GLY A 154 -37.98 10.69 -22.22
CA GLY A 154 -38.16 9.24 -22.44
C GLY A 154 -36.97 8.35 -22.11
N SER A 155 -35.83 8.90 -21.67
CA SER A 155 -34.72 8.09 -21.13
C SER A 155 -35.07 7.54 -19.74
N PRO A 156 -34.67 6.28 -19.42
CA PRO A 156 -34.89 5.72 -18.09
C PRO A 156 -34.19 6.59 -17.04
N LYS A 157 -34.93 6.99 -16.00
CA LYS A 157 -34.36 7.70 -14.84
C LYS A 157 -33.32 6.81 -14.19
N ILE A 158 -32.08 7.29 -14.08
CA ILE A 158 -31.02 6.58 -13.38
C ILE A 158 -31.26 6.77 -11.88
N GLU A 159 -31.73 5.72 -11.20
CA GLU A 159 -31.99 5.73 -9.76
C GLU A 159 -30.82 6.36 -8.97
N SER A 160 -31.19 7.18 -7.98
CA SER A 160 -30.24 7.71 -7.00
C SER A 160 -29.63 6.58 -6.18
N LEU A 161 -28.32 6.62 -5.96
CA LEU A 161 -27.67 5.76 -4.97
C LEU A 161 -28.43 5.90 -3.63
N PRO A 162 -28.60 4.81 -2.87
CA PRO A 162 -29.01 4.93 -1.48
C PRO A 162 -28.07 5.91 -0.78
N GLN A 163 -28.62 6.97 -0.17
CA GLN A 163 -27.84 7.94 0.61
C GLN A 163 -27.12 7.30 1.81
N ASN A 164 -27.44 6.04 2.12
CA ASN A 164 -26.93 5.27 3.24
C ASN A 164 -26.18 4.03 2.75
N SER A 165 -24.99 4.18 2.18
CA SER A 165 -23.97 3.14 2.39
C SER A 165 -23.20 3.53 3.65
N THR A 166 -23.45 2.80 4.73
CA THR A 166 -22.76 2.90 6.03
C THR A 166 -21.26 2.54 5.93
N GLN A 167 -20.74 2.29 4.73
CA GLN A 167 -19.32 2.07 4.50
C GLN A 167 -18.61 3.41 4.46
N GLU A 168 -17.61 3.52 5.33
CA GLU A 168 -16.67 4.63 5.40
C GLU A 168 -15.83 4.64 4.13
N ILE A 169 -16.27 5.42 3.15
CA ILE A 169 -15.67 5.53 1.83
C ILE A 169 -15.11 6.94 1.68
N LEU A 170 -13.89 7.04 1.15
CA LEU A 170 -13.23 8.29 0.77
C LEU A 170 -14.16 9.19 -0.06
N GLU A 171 -14.06 10.51 0.12
CA GLU A 171 -14.89 11.48 -0.59
C GLU A 171 -14.68 11.38 -2.10
N MET A 172 -13.44 11.15 -2.54
CA MET A 172 -13.13 10.88 -3.94
C MET A 172 -13.89 9.67 -4.48
N ALA A 173 -13.99 8.59 -3.71
CA ALA A 173 -14.72 7.40 -4.15
C ALA A 173 -16.24 7.66 -4.28
N ARG A 174 -16.83 8.50 -3.41
CA ARG A 174 -18.21 8.98 -3.59
C ARG A 174 -18.37 9.81 -4.86
N THR A 175 -17.40 10.68 -5.12
CA THR A 175 -17.36 11.49 -6.35
C THR A 175 -17.26 10.61 -7.60
N MET A 176 -16.42 9.57 -7.59
CA MET A 176 -16.29 8.61 -8.70
C MET A 176 -17.55 7.75 -8.91
N ALA A 177 -18.42 7.60 -7.92
CA ALA A 177 -19.71 6.95 -8.08
C ALA A 177 -20.78 7.88 -8.69
N LEU A 178 -20.67 9.19 -8.46
CA LEU A 178 -21.62 10.19 -8.98
C LEU A 178 -21.34 10.57 -10.43
N LEU A 179 -20.07 10.88 -10.77
CA LEU A 179 -19.71 11.46 -12.07
C LEU A 179 -20.13 10.61 -13.28
N PRO A 180 -20.00 9.26 -13.29
CA PRO A 180 -20.43 8.44 -14.41
C PRO A 180 -21.92 8.59 -14.76
N ARG A 181 -22.77 8.82 -13.75
CA ARG A 181 -24.22 9.01 -13.94
C ARG A 181 -24.51 10.33 -14.66
N VAL A 182 -23.81 11.39 -14.25
CA VAL A 182 -23.93 12.72 -14.89
C VAL A 182 -23.34 12.67 -16.31
N ASP A 183 -22.20 12.00 -16.50
CA ASP A 183 -21.59 11.75 -17.81
C ASP A 183 -22.57 11.04 -18.76
N GLN A 184 -23.29 10.03 -18.26
CA GLN A 184 -24.29 9.30 -19.05
C GLN A 184 -25.47 10.19 -19.44
N ALA A 185 -26.04 10.95 -18.50
CA ALA A 185 -27.14 11.88 -18.78
C ALA A 185 -26.73 12.95 -19.81
N TRP A 186 -25.52 13.51 -19.65
CA TRP A 186 -24.96 14.48 -20.60
C TRP A 186 -24.82 13.87 -22.01
N ARG A 187 -24.23 12.68 -22.15
CA ARG A 187 -24.08 12.00 -23.46
C ARG A 187 -25.43 11.74 -24.13
N ALA A 188 -26.43 11.33 -23.36
CA ALA A 188 -27.80 11.12 -23.87
C ALA A 188 -28.41 12.42 -24.40
N ALA A 189 -28.27 13.52 -23.66
CA ALA A 189 -28.72 14.84 -24.10
C ALA A 189 -28.02 15.31 -25.38
N VAL A 190 -26.70 15.12 -25.48
CA VAL A 190 -25.93 15.44 -26.71
C VAL A 190 -26.45 14.65 -27.91
N GLN A 191 -26.69 13.35 -27.74
CA GLN A 191 -27.20 12.51 -28.83
C GLN A 191 -28.61 12.91 -29.26
N HIS A 192 -29.49 13.19 -28.31
CA HIS A 192 -30.87 13.58 -28.59
C HIS A 192 -30.96 14.91 -29.34
N VAL A 193 -30.26 15.95 -28.87
CA VAL A 193 -30.30 17.28 -29.50
C VAL A 193 -29.77 17.26 -30.94
N ARG A 194 -28.81 16.37 -31.24
CA ARG A 194 -28.30 16.16 -32.62
C ARG A 194 -29.34 15.52 -33.56
N GLN A 195 -30.34 14.82 -33.03
CA GLN A 195 -31.39 14.15 -33.81
C GLN A 195 -32.63 15.02 -34.02
N LEU A 196 -32.75 16.17 -33.34
CA LEU A 196 -33.90 17.05 -33.45
C LEU A 196 -33.96 17.77 -34.83
N PRO A 197 -35.16 17.98 -35.39
CA PRO A 197 -35.35 18.79 -36.59
C PRO A 197 -35.11 20.29 -36.32
N GLN A 198 -34.82 21.07 -37.36
CA GLN A 198 -34.78 22.53 -37.26
C GLN A 198 -36.21 23.10 -37.24
N PRO A 199 -36.53 24.11 -36.40
CA PRO A 199 -35.64 24.98 -35.61
C PRO A 199 -35.42 24.56 -34.14
N GLU A 200 -36.05 23.48 -33.68
CA GLU A 200 -36.01 23.00 -32.29
C GLU A 200 -34.58 22.65 -31.84
N SER A 201 -33.81 22.05 -32.75
CA SER A 201 -32.38 21.75 -32.55
C SER A 201 -31.56 23.00 -32.20
N GLY A 202 -31.85 24.16 -32.78
CA GLY A 202 -31.09 25.39 -32.53
C GLY A 202 -31.22 25.91 -31.09
N ARG A 203 -32.44 25.90 -30.54
CA ARG A 203 -32.70 26.33 -29.15
C ARG A 203 -32.13 25.32 -28.15
N ALA A 204 -32.40 24.04 -28.37
CA ALA A 204 -31.90 22.97 -27.51
C ALA A 204 -30.36 22.90 -27.50
N MET A 205 -29.70 23.18 -28.64
CA MET A 205 -28.24 23.26 -28.72
C MET A 205 -27.67 24.42 -27.91
N GLN A 206 -28.35 25.57 -27.84
CA GLN A 206 -27.91 26.71 -27.04
C GLN A 206 -28.02 26.41 -25.54
N GLU A 207 -29.11 25.77 -25.11
CA GLU A 207 -29.30 25.32 -23.73
C GLU A 207 -28.26 24.26 -23.35
N LEU A 208 -28.09 23.23 -24.20
CA LEU A 208 -27.09 22.17 -24.01
C LEU A 208 -25.66 22.73 -23.94
N PHE A 209 -25.34 23.76 -24.72
CA PHE A 209 -24.04 24.43 -24.64
C PHE A 209 -23.80 25.05 -23.25
N GLN A 210 -24.80 25.73 -22.69
CA GLN A 210 -24.69 26.31 -21.34
C GLN A 210 -24.56 25.20 -20.28
N LEU A 211 -25.39 24.16 -20.35
CA LEU A 211 -25.30 23.04 -19.41
C LEU A 211 -23.95 22.32 -19.49
N THR A 212 -23.44 22.10 -20.70
CA THR A 212 -22.13 21.47 -20.93
C THR A 212 -20.98 22.33 -20.38
N LEU A 213 -21.05 23.66 -20.56
CA LEU A 213 -20.06 24.59 -20.02
C LEU A 213 -20.03 24.53 -18.48
N HIS A 214 -21.19 24.50 -17.81
CA HIS A 214 -21.26 24.37 -16.35
C HIS A 214 -20.78 23.00 -15.86
N TYR A 215 -21.08 21.94 -16.61
CA TYR A 215 -20.72 20.57 -16.25
C TYR A 215 -19.21 20.33 -16.32
N GLY A 216 -18.62 20.55 -17.50
CA GLY A 216 -17.23 20.14 -17.80
C GLY A 216 -16.32 21.26 -18.29
N GLY A 217 -16.78 22.51 -18.24
CA GLY A 217 -15.99 23.68 -18.60
C GLY A 217 -15.58 23.71 -20.08
N TRP A 218 -14.56 24.52 -20.36
CA TRP A 218 -13.99 24.63 -21.71
C TRP A 218 -13.29 23.35 -22.18
N GLY A 219 -12.81 22.52 -21.26
CA GLY A 219 -12.10 21.27 -21.56
C GLY A 219 -12.93 20.30 -22.38
N ILE A 220 -14.22 20.12 -22.03
CA ILE A 220 -15.13 19.29 -22.82
C ILE A 220 -15.48 19.98 -24.15
N LEU A 221 -15.85 21.26 -24.12
CA LEU A 221 -16.31 21.99 -25.32
C LEU A 221 -15.23 22.14 -26.41
N LEU A 222 -13.95 22.12 -26.03
CA LEU A 222 -12.84 22.28 -26.95
C LEU A 222 -12.40 20.98 -27.63
N GLN A 223 -12.86 19.82 -27.15
CA GLN A 223 -12.62 18.52 -27.78
C GLN A 223 -13.44 18.39 -29.06
N LYS A 224 -12.82 17.92 -30.15
CA LYS A 224 -13.47 17.73 -31.46
C LYS A 224 -14.71 16.82 -31.39
N GLU A 225 -14.75 15.89 -30.45
CA GLU A 225 -15.78 14.86 -30.33
C GLU A 225 -17.02 15.30 -29.53
N ALA A 226 -16.93 16.39 -28.75
CA ALA A 226 -18.06 16.87 -27.94
C ALA A 226 -19.25 17.25 -28.82
N GLY A 227 -19.01 17.76 -30.04
CA GLY A 227 -20.02 18.15 -31.03
C GLY A 227 -21.22 18.92 -30.45
N VAL A 228 -20.92 19.75 -29.45
CA VAL A 228 -21.79 20.79 -28.90
C VAL A 228 -21.20 22.12 -29.34
N THR A 229 -21.69 22.65 -30.47
CA THR A 229 -21.26 23.93 -31.03
C THR A 229 -22.47 24.85 -31.10
N ARG A 230 -22.34 26.07 -30.55
CA ARG A 230 -23.42 27.06 -30.60
C ARG A 230 -23.71 27.45 -32.07
N PRO A 231 -24.99 27.62 -32.46
CA PRO A 231 -25.32 28.13 -33.80
C PRO A 231 -24.74 29.54 -34.01
N GLY A 232 -23.99 29.76 -35.09
CA GLY A 232 -23.28 31.02 -35.38
C GLY A 232 -21.93 31.19 -34.68
N PHE A 233 -21.40 30.14 -34.03
CA PHE A 233 -20.12 30.16 -33.33
C PHE A 233 -18.97 29.80 -34.29
N SER A 234 -18.10 30.76 -34.57
CA SER A 234 -16.87 30.54 -35.35
C SER A 234 -15.79 29.91 -34.48
N THR A 235 -15.19 28.81 -34.96
CA THR A 235 -14.03 28.14 -34.36
C THR A 235 -12.71 28.90 -34.52
N ASP A 236 -12.71 30.03 -35.23
CA ASP A 236 -11.55 30.91 -35.52
C ASP A 236 -11.38 32.08 -34.53
N ASN A 237 -12.03 32.00 -33.37
CA ASN A 237 -11.94 33.06 -32.37
C ASN A 237 -10.60 32.95 -31.60
N GLN A 238 -9.73 33.97 -31.67
CA GLN A 238 -8.40 34.00 -31.01
C GLN A 238 -8.45 33.57 -29.54
N THR A 239 -9.52 33.95 -28.84
CA THR A 239 -9.80 33.54 -27.46
C THR A 239 -9.85 32.02 -27.29
N MET A 240 -10.51 31.29 -28.19
CA MET A 240 -10.64 29.84 -28.12
C MET A 240 -9.33 29.11 -28.41
N ALA A 241 -8.52 29.65 -29.32
CA ALA A 241 -7.16 29.17 -29.55
C ALA A 241 -6.31 29.34 -28.27
N ALA A 242 -6.45 30.47 -27.57
CA ALA A 242 -5.77 30.70 -26.29
C ALA A 242 -6.24 29.72 -25.20
N TRP A 243 -7.54 29.39 -25.11
CA TRP A 243 -8.05 28.38 -24.16
C TRP A 243 -7.52 26.97 -24.45
N ARG A 244 -7.48 26.56 -25.73
CA ARG A 244 -6.89 25.27 -26.12
C ARG A 244 -5.41 25.21 -25.76
N GLN A 245 -4.67 26.25 -26.13
CA GLN A 245 -3.25 26.34 -25.84
C GLN A 245 -2.99 26.29 -24.33
N LEU A 246 -3.80 26.99 -23.52
CA LEU A 246 -3.64 26.93 -22.07
C LEU A 246 -3.99 25.55 -21.51
N LEU A 247 -5.05 24.89 -21.97
CA LEU A 247 -5.39 23.53 -21.56
C LEU A 247 -4.24 22.56 -21.87
N GLU A 248 -3.69 22.61 -23.08
CA GLU A 248 -2.55 21.79 -23.48
C GLU A 248 -1.32 22.06 -22.61
N GLN A 249 -1.01 23.33 -22.37
CA GLN A 249 0.14 23.72 -21.54
C GLN A 249 -0.05 23.37 -20.07
N THR A 250 -1.28 23.41 -19.55
CA THR A 250 -1.55 23.18 -18.13
C THR A 250 -1.88 21.73 -17.79
N SER A 251 -2.31 20.91 -18.77
CA SER A 251 -2.74 19.52 -18.59
C SER A 251 -1.83 18.67 -17.69
N PRO A 252 -0.48 18.68 -17.86
CA PRO A 252 0.41 17.87 -17.01
C PRO A 252 0.39 18.27 -15.53
N TYR A 253 0.06 19.52 -15.22
CA TYR A 253 0.12 20.04 -13.85
C TYR A 253 -1.19 19.86 -13.07
N TRP A 254 -2.30 19.54 -13.74
CA TRP A 254 -3.58 19.22 -13.10
C TRP A 254 -3.66 17.77 -12.58
N ALA A 255 -2.94 16.84 -13.20
CA ALA A 255 -3.05 15.41 -12.91
C ALA A 255 -2.51 15.04 -11.51
N GLY A 256 -3.38 14.73 -10.54
CA GLY A 256 -2.96 14.50 -9.15
C GLY A 256 -2.84 15.79 -8.34
N LEU A 257 -3.31 16.92 -8.86
CA LEU A 257 -3.57 18.10 -8.03
C LEU A 257 -4.59 17.73 -6.94
N GLY A 258 -4.30 18.09 -5.68
CA GLY A 258 -5.10 17.67 -4.52
C GLY A 258 -4.55 16.43 -3.79
N SER A 259 -3.49 15.77 -4.31
CA SER A 259 -2.69 14.83 -3.50
C SER A 259 -1.79 15.53 -2.48
N GLU A 260 -1.77 16.87 -2.51
CA GLU A 260 -0.96 17.75 -1.68
C GLU A 260 -1.75 19.02 -1.35
N PRO A 261 -1.50 19.68 -0.20
CA PRO A 261 -2.26 20.86 0.17
C PRO A 261 -1.97 22.01 -0.80
N ILE A 262 -3.00 22.63 -1.38
CA ILE A 262 -2.81 23.84 -2.19
C ILE A 262 -2.57 25.01 -1.22
N ARG A 263 -1.30 25.31 -0.93
CA ARG A 263 -0.93 26.30 0.10
C ARG A 263 -1.07 27.76 -0.34
N SER A 264 -1.00 28.03 -1.64
CA SER A 264 -1.03 29.38 -2.19
C SER A 264 -1.90 29.44 -3.44
N GLN A 265 -2.44 30.62 -3.74
CA GLN A 265 -3.24 30.84 -4.95
C GLN A 265 -4.46 29.89 -5.07
N ARG A 266 -4.99 29.38 -3.95
CA ARG A 266 -6.16 28.46 -3.91
C ARG A 266 -7.32 28.97 -4.75
N GLN A 267 -7.70 30.23 -4.56
CA GLN A 267 -8.80 30.86 -5.29
C GLN A 267 -8.55 30.94 -6.80
N LEU A 268 -7.31 31.19 -7.22
CA LEU A 268 -6.94 31.18 -8.64
C LEU A 268 -7.09 29.76 -9.19
N VAL A 269 -6.49 28.78 -8.51
CA VAL A 269 -6.54 27.37 -8.91
C VAL A 269 -8.00 26.91 -9.06
N TYR A 270 -8.85 27.07 -8.05
CA TYR A 270 -10.25 26.66 -8.10
C TYR A 270 -11.06 27.36 -9.19
N ARG A 271 -10.85 28.67 -9.38
CA ARG A 271 -11.56 29.44 -10.43
C ARG A 271 -11.18 28.95 -11.83
N TRP A 272 -9.92 28.61 -12.04
CA TRP A 272 -9.44 28.01 -13.29
C TRP A 272 -9.87 26.56 -13.44
N THR A 273 -9.92 25.78 -12.36
CA THR A 273 -10.50 24.43 -12.34
C THR A 273 -11.95 24.48 -12.82
N GLU A 274 -12.78 25.37 -12.27
CA GLU A 274 -14.18 25.54 -12.70
C GLU A 274 -14.27 25.98 -14.16
N ARG A 275 -13.42 26.91 -14.59
CA ARG A 275 -13.44 27.42 -15.96
C ARG A 275 -13.04 26.35 -16.99
N LEU A 276 -12.01 25.56 -16.68
CA LEU A 276 -11.45 24.57 -17.60
C LEU A 276 -12.19 23.23 -17.52
N PHE A 277 -12.66 22.82 -16.35
CA PHE A 277 -13.19 21.47 -16.10
C PHE A 277 -14.59 21.46 -15.48
N GLY A 278 -15.22 22.64 -15.33
CA GLY A 278 -16.58 22.77 -14.82
C GLY A 278 -16.73 22.34 -13.37
N LEU A 279 -17.98 22.14 -12.96
CA LEU A 279 -18.32 21.62 -11.63
C LEU A 279 -17.77 20.21 -11.39
N ARG A 280 -17.59 19.43 -12.45
CA ARG A 280 -16.91 18.12 -12.37
C ARG A 280 -15.50 18.28 -11.79
N GLY A 281 -14.66 19.13 -12.39
CA GLY A 281 -13.29 19.31 -11.93
C GLY A 281 -13.20 19.94 -10.53
N VAL A 282 -14.12 20.84 -10.19
CA VAL A 282 -14.20 21.41 -8.83
C VAL A 282 -14.52 20.32 -7.81
N LEU A 283 -15.49 19.46 -8.10
CA LEU A 283 -15.83 18.34 -7.22
C LEU A 283 -14.66 17.37 -7.08
N GLU A 284 -14.01 16.99 -8.18
CA GLU A 284 -12.83 16.10 -8.14
C GLU A 284 -11.72 16.70 -7.26
N LEU A 285 -11.33 17.96 -7.51
CA LEU A 285 -10.26 18.62 -6.75
C LEU A 285 -10.61 18.78 -5.28
N ALA A 286 -11.82 19.26 -4.96
CA ALA A 286 -12.25 19.46 -3.59
C ALA A 286 -12.37 18.12 -2.83
N SER A 287 -12.80 17.05 -3.50
CA SER A 287 -12.85 15.72 -2.89
C SER A 287 -11.46 15.20 -2.56
N ALA A 288 -10.47 15.41 -3.45
CA ALA A 288 -9.08 15.04 -3.20
C ALA A 288 -8.51 15.81 -1.99
N GLU A 289 -8.79 17.12 -1.89
CA GLU A 289 -8.36 17.90 -0.73
C GLU A 289 -9.05 17.47 0.57
N VAL A 290 -10.34 17.11 0.54
CA VAL A 290 -11.04 16.55 1.71
C VAL A 290 -10.36 15.28 2.17
N ASP A 291 -10.07 14.34 1.27
CA ASP A 291 -9.42 13.07 1.61
C ASP A 291 -8.00 13.28 2.16
N LEU A 292 -7.26 14.22 1.59
CA LEU A 292 -5.91 14.58 2.04
C LEU A 292 -5.91 15.22 3.44
N LEU A 293 -6.85 16.13 3.68
CA LEU A 293 -6.91 16.95 4.91
C LEU A 293 -7.80 16.31 5.99
N THR A 294 -8.35 15.12 5.75
CA THR A 294 -9.08 14.35 6.76
C THR A 294 -8.15 13.33 7.39
N TYR A 295 -7.75 13.54 8.64
CA TYR A 295 -6.90 12.59 9.38
C TYR A 295 -7.67 11.47 10.08
N ASN A 296 -8.92 11.24 9.68
CA ASN A 296 -9.61 10.01 10.06
C ASN A 296 -8.82 8.83 9.50
N TYR A 297 -8.64 7.81 10.32
CA TYR A 297 -7.82 6.63 9.99
C TYR A 297 -6.34 6.93 9.68
N ALA A 298 -5.78 8.06 10.10
CA ALA A 298 -4.37 8.38 9.91
C ALA A 298 -3.44 7.91 11.04
N ASP A 299 -3.97 7.17 12.02
CA ASP A 299 -3.16 6.39 12.95
C ASP A 299 -2.63 5.13 12.26
N ALA A 300 -1.43 4.73 12.66
CA ALA A 300 -0.70 3.63 12.03
C ALA A 300 0.13 2.87 13.08
N SER A 301 0.60 1.69 12.70
CA SER A 301 1.68 1.07 13.47
C SER A 301 3.00 1.79 13.17
N LEU A 302 3.88 1.84 14.17
CA LEU A 302 5.21 2.42 14.00
C LEU A 302 6.00 1.70 12.90
N ASP A 303 5.89 0.38 12.86
CA ASP A 303 6.57 -0.48 11.89
C ASP A 303 6.12 -0.22 10.43
N SER A 304 4.81 0.01 10.22
CA SER A 304 4.27 0.30 8.88
C SER A 304 4.64 1.70 8.39
N GLU A 305 4.79 2.68 9.29
CA GLU A 305 5.26 4.04 8.95
C GLU A 305 6.78 4.07 8.74
N LEU A 306 7.55 3.28 9.49
CA LEU A 306 9.00 3.14 9.26
C LEU A 306 9.33 2.56 7.89
N SER A 307 8.39 1.85 7.27
CA SER A 307 8.53 1.40 5.87
C SER A 307 8.74 2.58 4.92
N LEU A 308 8.26 3.76 5.31
CA LEU A 308 8.36 5.01 4.59
C LEU A 308 9.42 5.94 5.18
N LEU A 309 10.45 5.37 5.83
CA LEU A 309 11.51 6.15 6.49
C LEU A 309 12.05 7.28 5.61
N TRP A 310 12.20 7.07 4.29
CA TRP A 310 12.77 8.04 3.35
C TRP A 310 11.74 8.93 2.64
N TRP A 311 10.46 8.79 2.98
CA TRP A 311 9.38 9.62 2.46
C TRP A 311 9.07 10.71 3.46
N ASP A 312 9.08 11.96 3.01
CA ASP A 312 8.59 13.05 3.83
C ASP A 312 7.06 13.08 3.83
N ARG A 313 6.47 13.58 4.92
CA ARG A 313 5.03 13.57 5.17
C ARG A 313 4.21 14.26 4.06
N ASP A 314 4.77 15.23 3.36
CA ASP A 314 4.12 15.93 2.26
C ASP A 314 4.17 15.18 0.92
N LEU A 315 4.87 14.04 0.84
CA LEU A 315 4.98 13.21 -0.37
C LEU A 315 3.98 12.04 -0.43
N TYR A 316 3.21 11.81 0.63
CA TYR A 316 2.14 10.81 0.67
C TYR A 316 0.96 11.30 1.54
N PRO A 317 -0.23 10.71 1.47
CA PRO A 317 -1.29 10.95 2.46
C PRO A 317 -1.07 10.10 3.72
N ALA A 318 -1.28 10.67 4.92
CA ALA A 318 -1.18 9.92 6.18
C ALA A 318 -2.46 9.13 6.48
N ALA A 319 -3.59 9.67 6.05
CA ALA A 319 -4.88 9.04 6.19
C ALA A 319 -5.05 7.93 5.17
N TRP A 320 -5.82 6.92 5.57
CA TRP A 320 -6.11 5.75 4.76
C TRP A 320 -4.89 4.87 4.50
N ARG A 321 -5.14 3.76 3.81
CA ARG A 321 -4.15 2.73 3.52
C ARG A 321 -3.37 3.07 2.25
N TRP A 322 -2.06 3.29 2.37
CA TRP A 322 -1.20 3.64 1.23
C TRP A 322 -0.72 2.36 0.53
N ARG A 323 -0.80 2.32 -0.80
CA ARG A 323 -0.42 1.14 -1.58
C ARG A 323 1.05 0.82 -1.37
N ASN A 324 1.35 -0.43 -1.00
CA ASN A 324 2.70 -0.92 -0.86
C ASN A 324 3.39 -1.06 -2.23
N PRO A 325 4.48 -0.30 -2.51
CA PRO A 325 5.25 -0.44 -3.75
C PRO A 325 5.96 -1.79 -3.89
N LEU A 326 6.15 -2.52 -2.78
CA LEU A 326 6.73 -3.86 -2.76
C LEU A 326 5.72 -4.98 -3.04
N PHE A 327 4.41 -4.71 -3.01
CA PHE A 327 3.39 -5.72 -3.29
C PHE A 327 3.63 -6.36 -4.67
N GLN A 328 3.46 -7.67 -4.79
CA GLN A 328 3.89 -8.41 -5.98
C GLN A 328 3.21 -7.95 -7.30
N ASP A 329 1.99 -7.41 -7.23
CA ASP A 329 1.26 -6.87 -8.39
C ASP A 329 1.50 -5.37 -8.60
N SER A 330 2.36 -4.75 -7.79
CA SER A 330 2.77 -3.35 -7.97
C SER A 330 3.90 -3.27 -8.98
N ALA A 331 3.68 -2.49 -10.03
CA ALA A 331 4.75 -2.13 -10.96
C ALA A 331 5.80 -1.29 -10.21
N ALA A 332 7.08 -1.64 -10.36
CA ALA A 332 8.17 -0.81 -9.86
C ALA A 332 8.15 0.53 -10.61
N ILE A 333 8.12 1.63 -9.86
CA ILE A 333 8.29 2.98 -10.42
C ILE A 333 9.79 3.27 -10.42
N PRO A 334 10.44 3.39 -11.60
CA PRO A 334 11.85 3.74 -11.67
C PRO A 334 12.10 5.06 -10.93
N ASP A 335 13.20 5.12 -10.18
CA ASP A 335 13.66 6.31 -9.45
C ASP A 335 12.75 6.88 -8.36
N ASP A 336 11.75 6.12 -7.92
CA ASP A 336 10.98 6.48 -6.75
C ASP A 336 11.77 6.33 -5.43
N LEU A 337 11.24 6.91 -4.37
CA LEU A 337 11.78 6.70 -3.03
C LEU A 337 11.55 5.24 -2.60
N PRO A 338 12.53 4.62 -1.91
CA PRO A 338 12.39 3.23 -1.54
C PRO A 338 11.36 3.04 -0.42
N THR A 339 10.72 1.89 -0.44
CA THR A 339 10.01 1.36 0.73
C THR A 339 10.91 0.35 1.42
N LEU A 340 11.18 0.57 2.71
CA LEU A 340 11.92 -0.37 3.53
C LEU A 340 10.98 -1.43 4.09
N MET A 341 11.53 -2.61 4.33
CA MET A 341 10.82 -3.66 5.04
C MET A 341 11.06 -3.52 6.54
N VAL A 342 10.05 -3.80 7.35
CA VAL A 342 10.13 -3.71 8.80
C VAL A 342 9.53 -4.94 9.45
N SER A 343 10.22 -5.47 10.46
CA SER A 343 9.74 -6.57 11.31
C SER A 343 10.14 -6.33 12.77
N ARG A 344 9.33 -6.83 13.68
CA ARG A 344 9.44 -6.57 15.11
C ARG A 344 9.89 -7.80 15.88
N LEU A 345 10.98 -7.68 16.63
CA LEU A 345 11.41 -8.62 17.66
C LEU A 345 10.94 -8.12 19.02
N ASP A 346 9.64 -8.30 19.26
CA ASP A 346 8.96 -7.90 20.48
C ASP A 346 7.97 -8.98 20.92
N ALA A 347 7.76 -9.08 22.21
CA ALA A 347 6.93 -10.08 22.87
C ALA A 347 6.65 -9.61 24.31
N PRO A 348 5.74 -10.23 25.06
CA PRO A 348 5.43 -9.84 26.44
C PRO A 348 6.64 -9.75 27.37
N THR A 349 7.71 -10.49 27.07
CA THR A 349 9.00 -10.40 27.75
C THR A 349 10.15 -10.37 26.75
N ALA A 350 11.28 -9.79 27.16
CA ALA A 350 12.49 -9.74 26.35
C ALA A 350 13.02 -11.13 25.99
N ASP A 351 12.86 -12.12 26.88
CA ASP A 351 13.32 -13.48 26.63
C ASP A 351 12.44 -14.21 25.60
N LEU A 352 11.12 -13.95 25.60
CA LEU A 352 10.25 -14.43 24.52
C LEU A 352 10.65 -13.78 23.18
N ALA A 353 11.00 -12.49 23.17
CA ALA A 353 11.44 -11.77 21.98
C ALA A 353 12.76 -12.34 21.41
N LYS A 354 13.77 -12.60 22.26
CA LYS A 354 14.99 -13.34 21.86
C LYS A 354 14.65 -14.73 21.31
N GLY A 355 13.69 -15.39 21.96
CA GLY A 355 13.19 -16.69 21.57
C GLY A 355 12.55 -16.75 20.17
N LEU A 356 12.10 -15.62 19.59
CA LEU A 356 11.61 -15.60 18.19
C LEU A 356 12.75 -15.93 17.23
N VAL A 357 13.93 -15.36 17.47
CA VAL A 357 15.15 -15.60 16.68
C VAL A 357 15.65 -17.02 16.87
N ASP A 358 15.64 -17.50 18.13
CA ASP A 358 16.17 -18.82 18.45
C ASP A 358 15.36 -19.94 17.80
N LYS A 359 14.02 -19.85 17.89
CA LYS A 359 13.11 -20.81 17.26
C LYS A 359 13.17 -20.74 15.73
N ALA A 360 13.35 -19.56 15.15
CA ALA A 360 13.53 -19.39 13.70
C ALA A 360 14.78 -20.12 13.20
N LEU A 361 15.91 -19.91 13.88
CA LEU A 361 17.18 -20.58 13.56
C LEU A 361 17.14 -22.09 13.81
N GLU A 362 16.43 -22.53 14.84
CA GLU A 362 16.20 -23.97 15.08
C GLU A 362 15.48 -24.60 13.89
N ALA A 363 14.36 -24.01 13.46
CA ALA A 363 13.59 -24.50 12.34
C ALA A 363 14.34 -24.41 11.00
N GLU A 364 15.20 -23.42 10.80
CA GLU A 364 16.05 -23.34 9.60
C GLU A 364 17.06 -24.50 9.49
N ARG A 365 17.50 -25.07 10.62
CA ARG A 365 18.44 -26.20 10.62
C ARG A 365 17.78 -27.52 10.24
N SER A 366 16.57 -27.77 10.76
CA SER A 366 15.84 -29.03 10.55
C SER A 366 14.78 -28.96 9.43
N GLY A 367 14.50 -27.76 8.94
CA GLY A 367 13.26 -27.43 8.26
C GLY A 367 12.09 -27.33 9.24
N LEU A 368 11.14 -26.44 8.96
CA LEU A 368 9.92 -26.34 9.76
C LEU A 368 9.10 -27.62 9.62
N GLN A 369 8.76 -28.23 10.76
CA GLN A 369 7.95 -29.45 10.85
C GLN A 369 6.64 -29.16 11.57
N GLY A 370 5.62 -29.99 11.33
CA GLY A 370 4.33 -29.90 12.00
C GLY A 370 3.16 -29.95 11.03
N THR A 371 2.01 -29.47 11.48
CA THR A 371 0.75 -29.47 10.73
C THR A 371 0.39 -28.05 10.30
N VAL A 372 -0.10 -27.91 9.07
CA VAL A 372 -0.65 -26.67 8.55
C VAL A 372 -2.15 -26.66 8.81
N TYR A 373 -2.61 -25.67 9.57
CA TYR A 373 -4.02 -25.44 9.90
C TYR A 373 -4.52 -24.22 9.14
N LEU A 374 -5.60 -24.40 8.39
CA LEU A 374 -6.29 -23.32 7.71
C LEU A 374 -7.74 -23.32 8.18
N ASP A 375 -8.16 -22.21 8.79
CA ASP A 375 -9.46 -22.10 9.46
C ASP A 375 -10.38 -21.18 8.66
N ALA A 376 -11.12 -21.78 7.73
CA ALA A 376 -12.15 -21.20 6.90
C ALA A 376 -13.54 -21.38 7.53
N ARG A 377 -14.52 -20.61 7.06
CA ARG A 377 -15.89 -20.57 7.60
C ARG A 377 -16.94 -21.00 6.57
N GLY A 378 -16.55 -21.54 5.41
CA GLY A 378 -17.49 -21.91 4.35
C GLY A 378 -18.17 -20.72 3.66
N LEU A 379 -17.64 -19.51 3.79
CA LEU A 379 -18.19 -18.30 3.17
C LEU A 379 -17.96 -18.33 1.66
N LYS A 380 -19.01 -18.04 0.90
CA LYS A 380 -18.93 -17.91 -0.56
C LYS A 380 -18.88 -16.45 -0.96
N ALA A 381 -17.88 -16.09 -1.77
CA ALA A 381 -17.81 -14.77 -2.38
C ALA A 381 -19.03 -14.54 -3.27
N LYS A 382 -19.76 -13.45 -3.02
CA LYS A 382 -20.85 -13.02 -3.90
C LYS A 382 -20.32 -12.42 -5.20
N ASP A 383 -19.25 -11.64 -5.08
CA ASP A 383 -18.51 -11.00 -6.16
C ASP A 383 -17.09 -10.66 -5.67
N ALA A 384 -16.28 -10.04 -6.54
CA ALA A 384 -14.88 -9.71 -6.23
C ALA A 384 -14.70 -8.60 -5.17
N THR A 385 -15.77 -7.88 -4.81
CA THR A 385 -15.75 -6.82 -3.79
C THR A 385 -16.08 -7.36 -2.39
N ASP A 386 -16.63 -8.57 -2.28
CA ASP A 386 -16.86 -9.27 -1.02
C ASP A 386 -15.55 -9.81 -0.44
N THR A 387 -14.81 -8.95 0.27
CA THR A 387 -13.51 -9.31 0.84
C THR A 387 -13.58 -10.52 1.77
N TYR A 388 -14.68 -10.71 2.51
CA TYR A 388 -14.83 -11.84 3.43
C TYR A 388 -14.90 -13.16 2.66
N GLY A 389 -15.78 -13.26 1.66
CA GLY A 389 -15.88 -14.45 0.84
C GLY A 389 -14.61 -14.73 0.01
N VAL A 390 -13.93 -13.68 -0.46
CA VAL A 390 -12.65 -13.81 -1.20
C VAL A 390 -11.54 -14.37 -0.31
N TYR A 391 -11.35 -13.84 0.89
CA TYR A 391 -10.32 -14.34 1.81
C TYR A 391 -10.64 -15.74 2.34
N ASP A 392 -11.92 -16.03 2.57
CA ASP A 392 -12.36 -17.37 2.96
C ASP A 392 -12.08 -18.40 1.86
N GLN A 393 -12.34 -18.04 0.59
CA GLN A 393 -11.94 -18.88 -0.54
C GLN A 393 -10.42 -19.03 -0.63
N SER A 394 -9.66 -17.96 -0.39
CA SER A 394 -8.20 -18.00 -0.40
C SER A 394 -7.62 -18.96 0.66
N LEU A 395 -8.29 -19.18 1.79
CA LEU A 395 -7.89 -20.21 2.76
C LEU A 395 -8.03 -21.62 2.18
N ARG A 396 -9.13 -21.91 1.48
CA ARG A 396 -9.32 -23.19 0.78
C ARG A 396 -8.28 -23.38 -0.32
N ASP A 397 -8.01 -22.33 -1.08
CA ASP A 397 -6.99 -22.35 -2.14
C ASP A 397 -5.58 -22.55 -1.54
N ALA A 398 -5.27 -21.92 -0.40
CA ALA A 398 -4.03 -22.13 0.33
C ALA A 398 -3.88 -23.60 0.78
N ALA A 399 -4.96 -24.24 1.21
CA ALA A 399 -4.94 -25.66 1.60
C ALA A 399 -4.54 -26.54 0.42
N GLU A 400 -5.08 -26.27 -0.77
CA GLU A 400 -4.73 -26.99 -1.99
C GLU A 400 -3.29 -26.71 -2.43
N VAL A 401 -2.84 -25.46 -2.38
CA VAL A 401 -1.43 -25.09 -2.66
C VAL A 401 -0.49 -25.88 -1.76
N VAL A 402 -0.74 -25.90 -0.45
CA VAL A 402 0.15 -26.59 0.50
C VAL A 402 0.16 -28.10 0.25
N LYS A 403 -1.01 -28.72 0.00
CA LYS A 403 -1.09 -30.16 -0.32
C LYS A 403 -0.35 -30.51 -1.62
N GLN A 404 -0.39 -29.63 -2.61
CA GLN A 404 0.21 -29.88 -3.92
C GLN A 404 1.72 -29.62 -3.95
N GLN A 405 2.19 -28.65 -3.16
CA GLN A 405 3.58 -28.14 -3.24
C GLN A 405 4.45 -28.56 -2.05
N SER A 406 3.94 -29.32 -1.09
CA SER A 406 4.69 -29.71 0.10
C SER A 406 4.23 -31.05 0.68
N GLU A 407 5.02 -31.59 1.60
CA GLU A 407 4.71 -32.80 2.37
C GLU A 407 4.05 -32.50 3.73
N TYR A 408 3.63 -31.26 3.98
CA TYR A 408 2.96 -30.93 5.23
C TYR A 408 1.62 -31.68 5.36
N ARG A 409 1.32 -32.15 6.57
CA ARG A 409 -0.06 -32.49 6.92
C ARG A 409 -0.89 -31.21 6.88
N VAL A 410 -1.98 -31.20 6.12
CA VAL A 410 -2.90 -30.06 6.02
C VAL A 410 -4.24 -30.40 6.67
N VAL A 411 -4.69 -29.53 7.57
CA VAL A 411 -6.02 -29.54 8.18
C VAL A 411 -6.74 -28.27 7.75
N LEU A 412 -7.76 -28.43 6.93
CA LEU A 412 -8.70 -27.35 6.58
C LEU A 412 -9.94 -27.53 7.45
N ASP A 413 -10.19 -26.58 8.35
CA ASP A 413 -11.50 -26.40 8.94
C ASP A 413 -12.29 -25.48 8.00
N ASP A 414 -13.50 -25.89 7.60
CA ASP A 414 -14.38 -25.10 6.73
C ASP A 414 -15.75 -24.89 7.40
N ALA A 415 -15.79 -25.06 8.72
CA ALA A 415 -16.98 -24.88 9.53
C ALA A 415 -17.04 -23.47 10.12
N GLU A 416 -18.25 -22.93 10.26
CA GLU A 416 -18.45 -21.60 10.85
C GLU A 416 -17.91 -21.48 12.29
N ALA A 417 -17.87 -22.58 13.05
CA ALA A 417 -17.53 -22.60 14.47
C ALA A 417 -16.06 -22.23 14.79
N THR A 418 -15.16 -22.24 13.80
CA THR A 418 -13.70 -22.01 13.93
C THR A 418 -13.00 -22.89 14.99
N LEU A 419 -11.67 -22.93 14.96
CA LEU A 419 -10.83 -23.74 15.85
C LEU A 419 -10.80 -23.18 17.29
N SER A 420 -11.86 -23.39 18.07
CA SER A 420 -12.04 -22.76 19.40
C SER A 420 -11.65 -23.64 20.60
N LYS A 421 -11.52 -24.95 20.41
CA LYS A 421 -11.33 -25.90 21.54
C LYS A 421 -9.86 -25.98 21.95
N PRO A 422 -9.56 -25.97 23.27
CA PRO A 422 -8.20 -26.18 23.74
C PRO A 422 -7.57 -27.46 23.17
N GLY A 423 -6.37 -27.33 22.60
CA GLY A 423 -5.66 -28.44 21.94
C GLY A 423 -6.26 -28.93 20.62
N ALA A 424 -7.19 -28.21 19.99
CA ALA A 424 -7.73 -28.57 18.67
C ALA A 424 -6.67 -28.57 17.56
N ALA A 425 -5.62 -27.77 17.71
CA ALA A 425 -4.53 -27.63 16.75
C ALA A 425 -3.17 -27.92 17.41
N PRO A 426 -2.80 -29.20 17.62
CA PRO A 426 -1.46 -29.57 18.10
C PRO A 426 -0.40 -29.44 17.01
N ASP A 427 0.87 -29.28 17.43
CA ASP A 427 2.05 -29.30 16.57
C ASP A 427 1.96 -28.38 15.33
N VAL A 428 1.47 -27.15 15.51
CA VAL A 428 1.28 -26.17 14.44
C VAL A 428 2.61 -25.78 13.82
N ALA A 429 2.71 -25.92 12.50
CA ALA A 429 3.76 -25.34 11.66
C ALA A 429 3.31 -24.01 11.04
N LEU A 430 2.10 -24.01 10.44
CA LEU A 430 1.49 -22.82 9.86
C LEU A 430 0.03 -22.75 10.32
N TYR A 431 -0.42 -21.58 10.76
CA TYR A 431 -1.83 -21.30 10.99
C TYR A 431 -2.26 -20.04 10.25
N ILE A 432 -3.33 -20.10 9.46
CA ILE A 432 -3.98 -18.91 8.91
C ILE A 432 -5.49 -19.10 9.00
N GLY A 433 -6.22 -18.12 9.52
CA GLY A 433 -7.66 -18.24 9.43
C GLY A 433 -8.49 -17.22 10.20
N TRP A 434 -9.79 -17.51 10.15
CA TRP A 434 -10.76 -16.94 11.06
C TRP A 434 -10.58 -17.53 12.45
N TYR A 435 -10.96 -16.74 13.43
CA TYR A 435 -10.85 -17.07 14.83
C TYR A 435 -11.76 -16.09 15.59
N LYS A 436 -11.64 -16.08 16.91
CA LYS A 436 -12.39 -15.20 17.78
C LYS A 436 -11.69 -13.86 18.00
N LEU A 437 -12.30 -12.80 17.45
CA LEU A 437 -11.89 -11.41 17.60
C LEU A 437 -11.65 -11.05 19.08
N ARG A 438 -10.46 -10.51 19.38
CA ARG A 438 -10.05 -9.96 20.68
C ARG A 438 -10.24 -10.94 21.84
N SER A 439 -10.23 -12.25 21.56
CA SER A 439 -10.50 -13.28 22.56
C SER A 439 -9.73 -14.55 22.21
N TYR A 440 -8.43 -14.55 22.54
CA TYR A 440 -7.60 -15.73 22.37
C TYR A 440 -8.15 -16.93 23.17
N GLU A 441 -8.34 -18.06 22.50
CA GLU A 441 -8.66 -19.35 23.10
C GLU A 441 -7.48 -20.30 22.84
N ASP A 442 -7.20 -21.19 23.80
CA ASP A 442 -5.91 -21.90 23.82
C ASP A 442 -5.88 -23.15 22.91
N ALA A 443 -6.29 -22.96 21.65
CA ALA A 443 -6.46 -24.06 20.70
C ALA A 443 -5.15 -24.64 20.18
N PHE A 444 -4.04 -23.89 20.27
CA PHE A 444 -2.82 -24.14 19.52
C PHE A 444 -1.67 -24.62 20.39
N THR A 445 -0.89 -25.58 19.90
CA THR A 445 0.46 -25.87 20.38
C THR A 445 1.44 -25.64 19.23
N PHE A 446 2.34 -24.66 19.36
CA PHE A 446 3.23 -24.25 18.29
C PHE A 446 4.56 -25.02 18.29
N LYS A 447 5.01 -25.46 17.11
CA LYS A 447 6.38 -25.96 16.93
C LYS A 447 7.39 -24.81 16.88
N PRO A 448 8.67 -25.03 17.24
CA PRO A 448 9.73 -24.11 16.88
C PRO A 448 9.73 -23.83 15.37
N GLY A 449 9.71 -22.55 15.00
CA GLY A 449 9.51 -22.08 13.63
C GLY A 449 8.07 -21.80 13.21
N ALA A 450 7.07 -22.08 14.06
CA ALA A 450 5.68 -21.89 13.69
C ALA A 450 5.37 -20.43 13.28
N ILE A 451 4.67 -20.28 12.16
CA ILE A 451 4.16 -19.01 11.67
C ILE A 451 2.64 -19.05 11.78
N GLY A 452 2.01 -17.96 12.21
CA GLY A 452 0.56 -17.91 12.03
C GLY A 452 -0.09 -16.59 12.34
N TYR A 453 -1.27 -16.37 11.76
CA TYR A 453 -2.02 -15.15 11.97
C TYR A 453 -3.52 -15.35 11.92
N HIS A 454 -4.19 -14.62 12.80
CA HIS A 454 -5.63 -14.48 12.82
C HIS A 454 -6.06 -13.23 12.05
N MET A 455 -6.97 -13.39 11.09
CA MET A 455 -7.51 -12.29 10.27
C MET A 455 -8.59 -11.50 11.02
N ALA A 456 -8.17 -10.69 12.00
CA ALA A 456 -9.07 -9.84 12.77
C ALA A 456 -8.45 -8.51 13.22
N SER A 457 -9.34 -7.56 13.50
CA SER A 457 -8.99 -6.20 13.84
C SER A 457 -8.42 -6.07 15.25
N ALA A 458 -7.48 -5.15 15.41
CA ALA A 458 -6.94 -4.74 16.70
C ALA A 458 -6.32 -5.90 17.52
N GLU A 459 -5.76 -6.92 16.85
CA GLU A 459 -5.14 -8.09 17.49
C GLU A 459 -3.72 -7.84 18.03
N ALA A 460 -3.20 -6.63 17.83
CA ALA A 460 -1.89 -6.16 18.28
C ALA A 460 -1.96 -4.73 18.87
N ILE A 461 -3.02 -4.36 19.59
CA ILE A 461 -3.11 -3.04 20.26
C ILE A 461 -1.93 -2.82 21.24
N THR A 462 -1.53 -3.89 21.93
CA THR A 462 -0.32 -3.97 22.76
C THR A 462 0.16 -5.41 22.79
N VAL A 463 1.43 -5.64 23.13
CA VAL A 463 1.96 -6.99 23.44
C VAL A 463 2.47 -7.11 24.88
N HIS A 464 2.45 -6.01 25.64
CA HIS A 464 2.95 -5.93 27.02
C HIS A 464 1.84 -5.86 28.07
N GLY A 465 0.63 -5.44 27.66
CA GLY A 465 -0.50 -5.26 28.58
C GLY A 465 -0.97 -6.57 29.22
N ARG A 466 -0.97 -6.66 30.56
CA ARG A 466 -1.36 -7.89 31.29
C ARG A 466 -2.78 -8.39 30.97
N GLY A 467 -3.71 -7.48 30.71
CA GLY A 467 -5.11 -7.80 30.38
C GLY A 467 -5.40 -7.96 28.90
N GLU A 468 -4.39 -7.92 28.04
CA GLU A 468 -4.57 -8.04 26.59
C GLU A 468 -4.95 -9.47 26.19
N ARG A 469 -6.04 -9.57 25.41
CA ARG A 469 -6.69 -10.81 24.97
C ARG A 469 -6.53 -11.05 23.47
N GLY A 470 -5.90 -10.12 22.75
CA GLY A 470 -5.63 -10.23 21.33
C GLY A 470 -4.62 -11.34 20.99
N TRP A 471 -4.68 -11.78 19.74
CA TRP A 471 -3.92 -12.87 19.16
C TRP A 471 -2.42 -12.71 19.37
N CYS A 472 -1.85 -11.57 19.00
CA CYS A 472 -0.38 -11.43 18.92
C CYS A 472 0.27 -11.68 20.27
N LYS A 473 -0.18 -10.97 21.32
CA LYS A 473 0.33 -11.19 22.69
C LYS A 473 0.24 -12.66 23.08
N ASN A 474 -0.96 -13.23 22.96
CA ASN A 474 -1.26 -14.54 23.54
C ASN A 474 -0.60 -15.70 22.77
N ALA A 475 -0.48 -15.60 21.44
CA ALA A 475 0.25 -16.55 20.62
C ALA A 475 1.77 -16.49 20.90
N LEU A 476 2.32 -15.28 21.11
CA LEU A 476 3.72 -15.10 21.52
C LEU A 476 4.01 -15.71 22.90
N GLU A 477 3.11 -15.56 23.87
CA GLU A 477 3.20 -16.24 25.19
C GLU A 477 3.23 -17.76 25.07
N ARG A 478 2.60 -18.30 24.02
CA ARG A 478 2.47 -19.74 23.76
C ARG A 478 3.53 -20.27 22.80
N GLY A 479 4.53 -19.46 22.48
CA GLY A 479 5.72 -19.91 21.77
C GLY A 479 5.60 -19.94 20.25
N ILE A 480 4.62 -19.23 19.65
CA ILE A 480 4.67 -18.99 18.20
C ILE A 480 5.98 -18.28 17.84
N THR A 481 6.54 -18.59 16.66
CA THR A 481 7.83 -18.04 16.24
C THR A 481 7.68 -16.77 15.43
N ALA A 482 6.62 -16.68 14.63
CA ALA A 482 6.23 -15.46 13.95
C ALA A 482 4.71 -15.32 13.87
N THR A 483 4.24 -14.08 13.96
CA THR A 483 2.83 -13.72 13.82
C THR A 483 2.69 -12.33 13.23
N LEU A 484 1.49 -11.97 12.78
CA LEU A 484 1.15 -10.60 12.43
C LEU A 484 -0.21 -10.23 13.01
N GLY A 485 -0.44 -8.93 13.14
CA GLY A 485 -1.71 -8.40 13.62
C GLY A 485 -1.80 -6.90 13.41
N SER A 486 -2.95 -6.34 13.75
CA SER A 486 -3.25 -4.92 13.55
C SER A 486 -3.33 -4.17 14.88
N VAL A 487 -2.83 -2.95 14.91
CA VAL A 487 -2.88 -2.07 16.10
C VAL A 487 -4.22 -1.35 16.27
N GLY A 488 -5.16 -1.55 15.33
CA GLY A 488 -6.52 -1.02 15.28
C GLY A 488 -7.28 -1.68 14.12
N GLU A 489 -8.29 -1.02 13.55
CA GLU A 489 -9.07 -1.57 12.41
C GLU A 489 -8.28 -1.50 11.09
N PRO A 490 -7.90 -2.65 10.48
CA PRO A 490 -7.08 -2.64 9.28
C PRO A 490 -7.89 -2.76 7.97
N TYR A 491 -9.18 -3.11 8.02
CA TYR A 491 -9.88 -3.78 6.93
C TYR A 491 -9.22 -5.11 6.54
N LEU A 492 -10.05 -6.06 6.11
CA LEU A 492 -9.59 -7.42 5.82
C LEU A 492 -8.55 -7.48 4.70
N ASP A 493 -8.66 -6.60 3.70
CA ASP A 493 -7.76 -6.56 2.55
C ASP A 493 -6.34 -6.06 2.87
N ALA A 494 -6.06 -5.67 4.11
CA ALA A 494 -4.71 -5.35 4.58
C ALA A 494 -3.91 -6.56 5.07
N PHE A 495 -4.56 -7.68 5.38
CA PHE A 495 -3.86 -8.93 5.71
C PHE A 495 -3.19 -9.50 4.45
N PRO A 496 -2.07 -10.23 4.61
CA PRO A 496 -1.60 -11.11 3.55
C PRO A 496 -2.70 -12.07 3.12
N GLU A 497 -2.97 -12.12 1.82
CA GLU A 497 -3.90 -13.07 1.24
C GLU A 497 -3.36 -14.52 1.43
N PRO A 498 -4.11 -15.43 2.08
CA PRO A 498 -3.61 -16.73 2.51
C PRO A 498 -2.92 -17.56 1.41
N ALA A 499 -3.56 -17.72 0.24
CA ALA A 499 -3.00 -18.53 -0.84
C ALA A 499 -1.70 -17.94 -1.39
N ARG A 500 -1.64 -16.61 -1.55
CA ARG A 500 -0.43 -15.90 -1.99
C ARG A 500 0.69 -16.02 -0.97
N PHE A 501 0.37 -15.85 0.32
CA PHE A 501 1.33 -16.00 1.42
C PHE A 501 1.90 -17.41 1.47
N ALA A 502 1.04 -18.44 1.48
CA ALA A 502 1.47 -19.84 1.49
C ALA A 502 2.31 -20.20 0.26
N THR A 503 1.90 -19.76 -0.93
CA THR A 503 2.64 -20.00 -2.18
C THR A 503 4.06 -19.45 -2.08
N LEU A 504 4.22 -18.15 -1.76
CA LEU A 504 5.55 -17.54 -1.71
C LEU A 504 6.40 -18.11 -0.57
N LEU A 505 5.81 -18.41 0.59
CA LEU A 505 6.51 -19.03 1.71
C LEU A 505 7.09 -20.41 1.35
N LEU A 506 6.31 -21.25 0.67
CA LEU A 506 6.71 -22.61 0.28
C LEU A 506 7.83 -22.64 -0.78
N THR A 507 8.00 -21.57 -1.56
CA THR A 507 9.12 -21.49 -2.51
C THR A 507 10.49 -21.59 -1.82
N GLY A 508 10.57 -21.15 -0.56
CA GLY A 508 11.84 -20.98 0.16
C GLY A 508 12.80 -19.99 -0.50
N LYS A 509 12.35 -19.19 -1.49
CA LYS A 509 13.17 -18.18 -2.17
C LYS A 509 13.27 -16.89 -1.35
N TYR A 510 12.21 -16.55 -0.63
CA TYR A 510 12.06 -15.30 0.11
C TYR A 510 12.22 -15.52 1.62
N SER A 511 12.72 -14.51 2.32
CA SER A 511 12.63 -14.48 3.78
C SER A 511 11.21 -14.12 4.24
N LEU A 512 10.90 -14.33 5.52
CA LEU A 512 9.58 -14.04 6.09
C LEU A 512 9.14 -12.60 5.84
N VAL A 513 10.04 -11.63 6.03
CA VAL A 513 9.69 -10.22 5.80
C VAL A 513 9.42 -9.93 4.32
N GLU A 514 10.16 -10.55 3.41
CA GLU A 514 9.91 -10.41 1.97
C GLU A 514 8.55 -11.01 1.58
N VAL A 515 8.21 -12.20 2.10
CA VAL A 515 6.88 -12.81 1.89
C VAL A 515 5.78 -11.87 2.39
N TYR A 516 5.95 -11.30 3.59
CA TYR A 516 5.00 -10.33 4.15
C TYR A 516 4.82 -9.11 3.24
N TYR A 517 5.88 -8.42 2.82
CA TYR A 517 5.76 -7.23 1.96
C TYR A 517 5.33 -7.55 0.52
N LEU A 518 5.62 -8.74 -0.01
CA LEU A 518 5.12 -9.15 -1.33
C LEU A 518 3.61 -9.46 -1.32
N THR A 519 3.02 -9.70 -0.15
CA THR A 519 1.62 -10.12 0.02
C THR A 519 0.74 -9.12 0.77
N SER A 520 1.32 -8.18 1.51
CA SER A 520 0.63 -7.05 2.11
C SER A 520 0.40 -5.94 1.09
N ARG A 521 -0.87 -5.56 0.92
CA ARG A 521 -1.29 -4.54 -0.06
C ARG A 521 -0.94 -3.12 0.35
N TYR A 522 -0.76 -2.88 1.65
CA TYR A 522 -0.66 -1.53 2.19
C TYR A 522 0.50 -1.36 3.19
N VAL A 523 1.06 -0.16 3.22
CA VAL A 523 1.94 0.38 4.26
C VAL A 523 1.40 1.73 4.73
N SER A 524 2.05 2.40 5.69
CA SER A 524 1.46 3.56 6.39
C SER A 524 0.08 3.22 6.97
N TRP A 525 -0.06 2.02 7.55
CA TRP A 525 -1.32 1.49 8.04
C TRP A 525 -1.13 0.76 9.37
N ARG A 526 -2.09 -0.06 9.78
CA ARG A 526 -2.14 -0.62 11.14
C ARG A 526 -1.46 -1.98 11.31
N MET A 527 -0.90 -2.58 10.26
CA MET A 527 -0.35 -3.93 10.32
C MET A 527 1.06 -3.97 10.93
N VAL A 528 1.37 -5.04 11.66
CA VAL A 528 2.69 -5.30 12.27
C VAL A 528 3.05 -6.77 12.06
N LEU A 529 4.29 -7.02 11.65
CA LEU A 529 4.88 -8.36 11.58
C LEU A 529 5.82 -8.57 12.78
N PHE A 530 5.51 -9.56 13.62
CA PHE A 530 6.37 -10.02 14.71
C PHE A 530 7.15 -11.27 14.29
N GLY A 531 8.46 -11.24 14.41
CA GLY A 531 9.32 -12.36 14.05
C GLY A 531 10.69 -11.92 13.54
N ASP A 532 11.54 -12.90 13.27
CA ASP A 532 12.84 -12.66 12.65
C ASP A 532 12.65 -12.40 11.14
N PRO A 533 13.05 -11.23 10.61
CA PRO A 533 12.85 -10.92 9.19
C PRO A 533 13.63 -11.81 8.24
N LEU A 534 14.75 -12.38 8.69
CA LEU A 534 15.59 -13.28 7.89
C LEU A 534 15.09 -14.73 7.92
N TYR A 535 14.02 -15.00 8.67
CA TYR A 535 13.51 -16.36 8.84
C TYR A 535 13.08 -16.97 7.50
N ASN A 536 13.59 -18.16 7.18
CA ASN A 536 13.14 -18.97 6.05
C ASN A 536 12.76 -20.39 6.50
N PRO A 537 11.46 -20.72 6.64
CA PRO A 537 11.02 -22.02 7.16
C PRO A 537 11.40 -23.22 6.28
N MET A 538 11.76 -22.97 5.01
CA MET A 538 12.06 -24.02 4.03
C MET A 538 13.55 -24.33 3.91
N LYS A 539 14.43 -23.55 4.57
CA LYS A 539 15.91 -23.64 4.41
C LYS A 539 16.47 -25.03 4.74
N GLY A 540 15.95 -25.70 5.77
CA GLY A 540 16.38 -27.03 6.21
C GLY A 540 15.58 -28.19 5.61
N ARG A 541 14.68 -27.95 4.64
CA ARG A 541 13.92 -29.02 3.96
C ARG A 541 14.56 -29.38 2.63
N SER A 542 14.60 -30.68 2.34
CA SER A 542 14.92 -31.19 1.00
C SER A 542 13.84 -30.70 0.04
N ARG A 543 14.23 -29.94 -0.99
CA ARG A 543 13.35 -29.34 -2.01
C ARG A 543 12.36 -30.37 -2.58
N PRO A 544 11.07 -30.02 -2.74
CA PRO A 544 10.35 -30.42 -3.94
C PRO A 544 10.95 -29.66 -5.12
N THR A 545 11.48 -30.38 -6.11
CA THR A 545 11.81 -29.84 -7.42
C THR A 545 10.54 -29.44 -8.13
N ALA A 546 10.15 -28.17 -8.01
CA ALA A 546 9.31 -27.55 -9.01
C ALA A 546 9.96 -26.21 -9.37
N ASP A 547 10.69 -26.21 -10.49
CA ASP A 547 10.69 -25.04 -11.36
C ASP A 547 9.23 -24.84 -11.76
N SER A 548 8.45 -24.15 -10.91
CA SER A 548 7.12 -23.77 -11.30
C SER A 548 7.26 -22.80 -12.47
N ALA A 549 6.47 -22.99 -13.52
CA ALA A 549 6.37 -22.07 -14.65
C ALA A 549 5.81 -20.68 -14.25
N VAL A 550 5.70 -20.40 -12.96
CA VAL A 550 5.14 -19.17 -12.39
C VAL A 550 6.29 -18.16 -12.27
N SER A 551 6.14 -17.05 -12.98
CA SER A 551 7.05 -15.90 -12.84
C SER A 551 7.00 -15.39 -11.41
N LEU A 552 8.03 -15.67 -10.63
CA LEU A 552 8.19 -15.17 -9.28
C LEU A 552 8.58 -13.69 -9.29
N PRO A 553 8.08 -12.86 -8.35
CA PRO A 553 8.46 -11.45 -8.27
C PRO A 553 9.97 -11.27 -8.00
N LEU A 554 10.50 -10.08 -8.32
CA LEU A 554 11.84 -9.71 -7.90
C LEU A 554 11.86 -9.56 -6.37
N PRO A 555 12.78 -10.21 -5.64
CA PRO A 555 12.93 -10.03 -4.20
C PRO A 555 13.08 -8.54 -3.84
N PRO A 556 12.35 -8.04 -2.83
CA PRO A 556 12.50 -6.65 -2.39
C PRO A 556 13.94 -6.26 -2.05
N SER A 557 14.73 -7.19 -1.52
CA SER A 557 16.15 -7.00 -1.19
C SER A 557 17.05 -6.68 -2.41
N GLU A 558 16.65 -7.11 -3.61
CA GLU A 558 17.38 -6.87 -4.86
C GLU A 558 17.01 -5.56 -5.56
N ARG A 559 15.91 -4.89 -5.17
CA ARG A 559 15.46 -3.66 -5.84
C ARG A 559 16.50 -2.54 -5.66
N PRO A 560 16.80 -1.69 -6.64
CA PRO A 560 17.78 -0.61 -6.45
C PRO A 560 17.26 0.48 -5.50
N LEU A 561 18.05 0.89 -4.50
CA LEU A 561 17.72 2.04 -3.62
C LEU A 561 18.04 3.39 -4.27
N GLY A 562 19.07 3.46 -5.11
CA GLY A 562 19.57 4.72 -5.66
C GLY A 562 20.19 5.64 -4.60
N ASP A 563 20.42 6.91 -4.97
CA ASP A 563 20.88 7.96 -4.06
C ASP A 563 19.67 8.58 -3.35
N LEU A 564 19.49 8.26 -2.07
CA LEU A 564 18.29 8.62 -1.31
C LEU A 564 18.14 10.12 -1.05
N PRO A 565 19.17 10.84 -0.55
CA PRO A 565 19.09 12.29 -0.43
C PRO A 565 18.81 13.00 -1.76
N ALA A 566 19.45 12.56 -2.85
CA ALA A 566 19.23 13.16 -4.17
C ALA A 566 17.80 12.93 -4.68
N ARG A 567 17.28 11.70 -4.56
CA ARG A 567 15.90 11.36 -4.94
C ARG A 567 14.87 12.15 -4.13
N LEU A 568 15.08 12.26 -2.81
CA LEU A 568 14.18 13.03 -1.94
C LEU A 568 14.17 14.51 -2.33
N ALA A 569 15.34 15.11 -2.55
CA ALA A 569 15.46 16.49 -3.00
C ALA A 569 14.80 16.71 -4.37
N GLN A 570 14.95 15.76 -5.30
CA GLN A 570 14.32 15.79 -6.60
C GLN A 570 12.78 15.76 -6.49
N LYS A 571 12.21 14.88 -5.67
CA LYS A 571 10.75 14.82 -5.45
C LYS A 571 10.18 16.14 -4.96
N HIS A 572 10.82 16.73 -3.95
CA HIS A 572 10.45 18.05 -3.44
C HIS A 572 10.56 19.16 -4.51
N GLN A 573 11.60 19.09 -5.34
CA GLN A 573 11.79 20.06 -6.40
C GLN A 573 10.72 19.94 -7.49
N GLU A 574 10.44 18.72 -7.95
CA GLU A 574 9.39 18.42 -8.92
C GLU A 574 8.01 18.90 -8.42
N GLN A 575 7.71 18.64 -7.16
CA GLN A 575 6.49 19.08 -6.49
C GLN A 575 6.34 20.61 -6.51
N ARG A 576 7.38 21.35 -6.05
CA ARG A 576 7.37 22.81 -6.04
C ARG A 576 7.28 23.40 -7.44
N ASP A 577 8.05 22.87 -8.38
CA ASP A 577 8.10 23.35 -9.76
C ASP A 577 6.78 23.14 -10.48
N ARG A 578 6.11 22.00 -10.25
CA ARG A 578 4.78 21.70 -10.80
C ARG A 578 3.75 22.75 -10.40
N MET A 579 3.63 23.04 -9.10
CA MET A 579 2.68 24.06 -8.62
C MET A 579 3.04 25.46 -9.11
N ALA A 580 4.32 25.84 -9.05
CA ALA A 580 4.78 27.15 -9.50
C ALA A 580 4.53 27.38 -11.00
N ARG A 581 4.78 26.36 -11.84
CA ARG A 581 4.51 26.40 -13.28
C ARG A 581 3.02 26.53 -13.58
N LEU A 582 2.18 25.76 -12.89
CA LEU A 582 0.73 25.87 -13.03
C LEU A 582 0.27 27.30 -12.71
N VAL A 583 0.59 27.80 -11.53
CA VAL A 583 0.22 29.16 -11.09
C VAL A 583 0.69 30.23 -12.07
N LYS A 584 1.94 30.14 -12.56
CA LYS A 584 2.49 31.08 -13.54
C LYS A 584 1.68 31.10 -14.84
N LEU A 585 1.29 29.93 -15.37
CA LEU A 585 0.49 29.83 -16.59
C LEU A 585 -0.91 30.43 -16.39
N LEU A 586 -1.56 30.13 -15.25
CA LEU A 586 -2.90 30.66 -14.94
C LEU A 586 -2.90 32.18 -14.77
N LEU A 587 -1.91 32.74 -14.06
CA LEU A 587 -1.77 34.20 -13.92
C LEU A 587 -1.51 34.89 -15.27
N SER A 588 -0.68 34.27 -16.11
CA SER A 588 -0.40 34.80 -17.45
C SER A 588 -1.66 34.84 -18.31
N ALA A 589 -2.53 33.83 -18.18
CA ALA A 589 -3.80 33.77 -18.86
C ALA A 589 -4.80 34.83 -18.35
N GLU A 590 -4.84 35.12 -17.04
CA GLU A 590 -5.66 36.23 -16.50
C GLU A 590 -5.18 37.59 -17.02
N ALA A 591 -3.87 37.83 -17.06
CA ALA A 591 -3.29 39.08 -17.56
C ALA A 591 -3.53 39.27 -19.07
N GLY A 592 -3.46 38.19 -19.86
CA GLY A 592 -3.78 38.20 -21.30
C GLY A 592 -5.26 38.44 -21.58
N SER A 593 -6.15 37.96 -20.70
CA SER A 593 -7.60 38.16 -20.81
C SER A 593 -8.04 39.59 -20.47
N ALA A 594 -7.23 40.34 -19.71
CA ALA A 594 -7.55 41.67 -19.19
C ALA A 594 -7.12 42.83 -20.12
N ARG A 595 -6.48 42.57 -21.27
CA ARG A 595 -6.23 43.62 -22.27
C ARG A 595 -7.47 43.77 -23.15
N PRO A 596 -8.22 44.90 -23.07
CA PRO A 596 -9.25 45.18 -24.06
C PRO A 596 -8.55 45.33 -25.41
N ALA A 597 -9.12 44.73 -26.46
CA ALA A 597 -8.77 45.09 -27.82
C ALA A 597 -8.97 46.60 -27.96
N ARG A 598 -7.88 47.33 -28.23
CA ARG A 598 -7.94 48.76 -28.57
C ARG A 598 -8.36 48.94 -30.01
#